data_AF-A0A7J4LYP5-F1
#
_entry.id   AF-A0A7J4LYP5-F1
#
_cell.length_a   1.000
_cell.length_b   1.000
_cell.length_c   1.000
_cell.angle_alpha   90.00
_cell.angle_beta   90.00
_cell.angle_gamma   90.00
#
_symmetry.space_group_name_H-M   'P 1'
#
loop_
_entity.id
_entity.type
_entity.pdbx_description
1 polymer ?
#
loop_
_entity_poly.entity_id
_entity_poly.type
_entity_poly.pdbx_seq_one_letter_code
_entity_poly.pdbx_strand_id
1 'polypeptide(L)'
;MHACYLYLREISILISLKGHKIAKSIVIGVTGTPAAGKSTFAKEILGELPESEMIELNDIVDRFKLFSDVDKLGSKIVRLKELEAKMAEIIKEKGMSRNIIVVGHLVPEIKLKYDLIVVVRANLKGLISRMERRNYQKEKIRENLVSESIDYCGVKSSEMCAETYEIENEEERRKVLNYIKERSAGKSANKPEAKEISKMDELLELVTEGNRYGL
;
A
#
# COMPACT_ATOMS: atom_id res chain seq x y z
N MET A 1 -3.91 13.58 -44.24
CA MET A 1 -2.85 14.03 -43.31
C MET A 1 -2.98 13.44 -41.89
N HIS A 2 -4.18 13.30 -41.32
CA HIS A 2 -4.36 12.76 -39.94
C HIS A 2 -3.90 11.30 -39.75
N ALA A 3 -4.17 10.40 -40.70
CA ALA A 3 -3.79 8.99 -40.60
C ALA A 3 -2.26 8.76 -40.58
N CYS A 4 -1.52 9.61 -41.30
CA CYS A 4 -0.05 9.53 -41.35
C CYS A 4 0.59 9.99 -40.03
N TYR A 5 -0.01 10.96 -39.34
CA TYR A 5 0.48 11.45 -38.04
C TYR A 5 0.26 10.43 -36.91
N LEU A 6 -0.88 9.72 -36.93
CA LEU A 6 -1.14 8.62 -35.98
C LEU A 6 -0.16 7.46 -36.19
N TYR A 7 0.09 7.08 -37.45
CA TYR A 7 1.04 6.03 -37.79
C TYR A 7 2.49 6.39 -37.42
N LEU A 8 2.88 7.64 -37.62
CA LEU A 8 4.19 8.15 -37.19
C LEU A 8 4.31 8.19 -35.66
N ARG A 9 3.24 8.52 -34.93
CA ARG A 9 3.22 8.42 -33.45
C ARG A 9 3.36 6.98 -32.97
N GLU A 10 2.64 6.04 -33.56
CA GLU A 10 2.77 4.61 -33.24
C GLU A 10 4.18 4.09 -33.54
N ILE A 11 4.77 4.51 -34.66
CA ILE A 11 6.15 4.18 -35.02
C ILE A 11 7.16 4.83 -34.07
N SER A 12 6.99 6.10 -33.67
CA SER A 12 7.85 6.75 -32.68
C SER A 12 7.77 6.09 -31.31
N ILE A 13 6.58 5.63 -30.90
CA ILE A 13 6.38 4.81 -29.70
C ILE A 13 7.10 3.46 -29.86
N LEU A 14 6.93 2.76 -30.98
CA LEU A 14 7.63 1.49 -31.26
C LEU A 14 9.15 1.63 -31.32
N ILE A 15 9.68 2.74 -31.84
CA ILE A 15 11.13 3.01 -31.92
C ILE A 15 11.68 3.37 -30.54
N SER A 16 10.93 4.13 -29.72
CA SER A 16 11.29 4.39 -28.31
C SER A 16 11.33 3.09 -27.49
N LEU A 17 10.39 2.17 -27.73
CA LEU A 17 10.32 0.86 -27.08
C LEU A 17 11.42 -0.12 -27.55
N LYS A 18 12.01 0.08 -28.73
CA LYS A 18 13.08 -0.79 -29.27
C LYS A 18 14.47 -0.54 -28.66
N GLY A 19 14.65 0.53 -27.89
CA GLY A 19 15.93 0.88 -27.24
C GLY A 19 15.96 0.73 -25.72
N HIS A 20 14.80 0.62 -25.06
CA HIS A 20 14.71 0.38 -23.62
C HIS A 20 14.24 -1.05 -23.40
N LYS A 21 15.12 -1.89 -22.87
CA LYS A 21 14.74 -3.20 -22.32
C LYS A 21 13.76 -2.90 -21.17
N ILE A 22 12.46 -2.94 -21.42
CA ILE A 22 11.44 -2.67 -20.39
C ILE A 22 11.60 -3.78 -19.37
N ALA A 23 12.21 -3.47 -18.23
CA ALA A 23 12.22 -4.35 -17.09
C ALA A 23 10.76 -4.69 -16.77
N LYS A 24 10.48 -5.96 -16.45
CA LYS A 24 9.14 -6.41 -16.10
C LYS A 24 8.56 -5.45 -15.04
N SER A 25 7.47 -4.76 -15.37
CA SER A 25 6.74 -3.89 -14.45
C SER A 25 6.30 -4.68 -13.22
N ILE A 26 6.53 -4.10 -12.05
CA ILE A 26 6.15 -4.71 -10.78
C ILE A 26 4.93 -4.03 -10.15
N VAL A 27 4.12 -4.82 -9.44
CA VAL A 27 2.99 -4.34 -8.65
C VAL A 27 3.34 -4.44 -7.18
N ILE A 28 3.43 -3.30 -6.50
CA ILE A 28 3.80 -3.17 -5.10
C ILE A 28 2.56 -2.78 -4.30
N GLY A 29 2.22 -3.56 -3.28
CA GLY A 29 1.23 -3.18 -2.28
C GLY A 29 1.88 -2.39 -1.13
N VAL A 30 1.28 -1.28 -0.69
CA VAL A 30 1.68 -0.55 0.52
C VAL A 30 0.47 -0.44 1.45
N THR A 31 0.54 -1.14 2.58
CA THR A 31 -0.56 -1.28 3.54
C THR A 31 -0.11 -0.99 4.96
N GLY A 32 -1.01 -1.17 5.92
CA GLY A 32 -0.85 -0.90 7.33
C GLY A 32 -2.12 -0.27 7.91
N THR A 33 -2.21 -0.20 9.23
CA THR A 33 -3.36 0.38 9.91
C THR A 33 -3.58 1.84 9.49
N PRO A 34 -4.83 2.33 9.38
CA PRO A 34 -5.12 3.75 9.21
C PRO A 34 -4.21 4.66 10.06
N ALA A 35 -3.69 5.71 9.42
CA ALA A 35 -2.70 6.64 9.98
C ALA A 35 -1.26 6.12 10.18
N ALA A 36 -0.93 4.85 9.91
CA ALA A 36 0.42 4.29 10.12
C ALA A 36 1.54 4.90 9.24
N GLY A 37 1.20 5.54 8.12
CA GLY A 37 2.18 6.25 7.26
C GLY A 37 2.32 5.69 5.84
N LYS A 38 1.41 4.79 5.43
CA LYS A 38 1.32 4.20 4.09
C LYS A 38 1.60 5.18 2.94
N SER A 39 0.81 6.26 2.86
CA SER A 39 0.91 7.23 1.77
C SER A 39 2.23 8.02 1.78
N THR A 40 2.89 8.15 2.94
CA THR A 40 4.22 8.76 3.02
C THR A 40 5.25 7.82 2.40
N PHE A 41 5.27 6.56 2.84
CA PHE A 41 6.22 5.58 2.31
C PHE A 41 5.98 5.28 0.82
N ALA A 42 4.72 5.25 0.38
CA ALA A 42 4.40 5.09 -1.04
C ALA A 42 4.94 6.24 -1.91
N LYS A 43 4.96 7.47 -1.39
CA LYS A 43 5.57 8.62 -2.08
C LYS A 43 7.10 8.52 -2.12
N GLU A 44 7.73 7.96 -1.09
CA GLU A 44 9.17 7.66 -1.11
C GLU A 44 9.49 6.63 -2.22
N ILE A 45 8.70 5.55 -2.32
CA ILE A 45 8.84 4.58 -3.42
C ILE A 45 8.64 5.26 -4.77
N LEU A 46 7.60 6.07 -4.92
CA LEU A 46 7.31 6.80 -6.18
C LEU A 46 8.49 7.71 -6.59
N GLY A 47 9.16 8.33 -5.63
CA GLY A 47 10.34 9.18 -5.89
C GLY A 47 11.58 8.40 -6.36
N GLU A 48 11.72 7.14 -5.93
CA GLU A 48 12.86 6.28 -6.30
C GLU A 48 12.63 5.47 -7.58
N LEU A 49 11.36 5.26 -7.97
CA LEU A 49 11.00 4.43 -9.11
C LEU A 49 10.64 5.28 -10.35
N PRO A 50 11.46 5.27 -11.41
CA PRO A 50 11.07 5.89 -12.67
C PRO A 50 9.86 5.17 -13.27
N GLU A 51 9.06 5.92 -14.03
CA GLU A 51 7.88 5.40 -14.75
C GLU A 51 6.95 4.58 -13.84
N SER A 52 6.68 5.13 -12.65
CA SER A 52 5.79 4.52 -11.67
C SER A 52 4.50 5.32 -11.49
N GLU A 53 3.44 4.63 -11.08
CA GLU A 53 2.16 5.24 -10.81
C GLU A 53 1.62 4.76 -9.45
N MET A 54 1.21 5.72 -8.62
CA MET A 54 0.61 5.47 -7.32
C MET A 54 -0.91 5.51 -7.44
N ILE A 55 -1.56 4.47 -6.93
CA ILE A 55 -3.02 4.32 -6.90
C ILE A 55 -3.47 4.13 -5.45
N GLU A 56 -4.20 5.10 -4.91
CA GLU A 56 -4.84 5.00 -3.60
C GLU A 56 -6.19 4.27 -3.72
N LEU A 57 -6.36 3.15 -3.03
CA LEU A 57 -7.57 2.33 -3.11
C LEU A 57 -8.82 3.10 -2.65
N ASN A 58 -8.69 3.95 -1.63
CA ASN A 58 -9.80 4.78 -1.18
C ASN A 58 -10.30 5.72 -2.27
N ASP A 59 -9.40 6.27 -3.09
CA ASP A 59 -9.78 7.15 -4.19
C ASP A 59 -10.53 6.39 -5.30
N ILE A 60 -10.18 5.12 -5.54
CA ILE A 60 -10.89 4.25 -6.47
C ILE A 60 -12.28 3.90 -5.92
N VAL A 61 -12.37 3.54 -4.65
CA VAL A 61 -13.66 3.28 -3.98
C VAL A 61 -14.58 4.49 -4.09
N ASP A 62 -14.05 5.69 -3.89
CA ASP A 62 -14.84 6.93 -3.88
C ASP A 62 -15.26 7.36 -5.28
N ARG A 63 -14.31 7.34 -6.22
CA ARG A 63 -14.53 7.73 -7.61
C ARG A 63 -15.56 6.83 -8.30
N PHE A 64 -15.50 5.53 -8.05
CA PHE A 64 -16.39 4.55 -8.69
C PHE A 64 -17.56 4.12 -7.81
N LYS A 65 -17.71 4.73 -6.61
CA LYS A 65 -18.77 4.42 -5.63
C LYS A 65 -18.88 2.92 -5.33
N LEU A 66 -17.74 2.28 -5.06
CA LEU A 66 -17.62 0.83 -4.83
C LEU A 66 -17.87 0.46 -3.36
N PHE A 67 -18.92 1.01 -2.76
CA PHE A 67 -19.33 0.73 -1.38
C PHE A 67 -20.86 0.66 -1.28
N SER A 68 -21.37 -0.12 -0.34
CA SER A 68 -22.81 -0.30 -0.13
C SER A 68 -23.38 0.65 0.93
N ASP A 69 -22.58 0.99 1.94
CA ASP A 69 -23.01 1.82 3.07
C ASP A 69 -21.79 2.43 3.80
N VAL A 70 -22.07 3.26 4.80
CA VAL A 70 -21.09 3.80 5.75
C VAL A 70 -21.54 3.44 7.16
N ASP A 71 -20.65 2.81 7.93
CA ASP A 71 -20.95 2.43 9.30
C ASP A 71 -21.06 3.64 10.25
N LYS A 72 -21.41 3.36 11.51
CA LYS A 72 -21.57 4.39 12.56
C LYS A 72 -20.28 5.14 12.88
N LEU A 73 -19.11 4.58 12.54
CA LEU A 73 -17.78 5.15 12.76
C LEU A 73 -17.24 5.84 11.50
N GLY A 74 -18.06 5.98 10.45
CA GLY A 74 -17.68 6.63 9.21
C GLY A 74 -16.79 5.78 8.29
N SER A 75 -16.73 4.46 8.47
CA SER A 75 -16.00 3.54 7.61
C SER A 75 -16.92 2.99 6.51
N LYS A 76 -16.42 2.94 5.27
CA LYS A 76 -17.19 2.46 4.12
C LYS A 76 -17.24 0.93 4.09
N ILE A 77 -18.42 0.37 3.87
CA ILE A 77 -18.60 -1.05 3.60
C ILE A 77 -18.29 -1.28 2.11
N VAL A 78 -17.03 -1.60 1.82
CA VAL A 78 -16.51 -1.68 0.44
C VAL A 78 -16.97 -2.97 -0.25
N ARG A 79 -17.40 -2.86 -1.52
CA ARG A 79 -17.73 -4.00 -2.37
C ARG A 79 -16.43 -4.59 -2.94
N LEU A 80 -15.73 -5.41 -2.13
CA LEU A 80 -14.38 -5.91 -2.41
C LEU A 80 -14.24 -6.56 -3.80
N LYS A 81 -15.18 -7.40 -4.22
CA LYS A 81 -15.14 -8.06 -5.54
C LYS A 81 -15.19 -7.08 -6.71
N GLU A 82 -15.95 -5.99 -6.58
CA GLU A 82 -16.02 -4.94 -7.60
C GLU A 82 -14.73 -4.12 -7.62
N LEU A 83 -14.16 -3.84 -6.44
CA LEU A 83 -12.86 -3.18 -6.31
C LEU A 83 -11.74 -4.02 -6.93
N GLU A 84 -11.70 -5.33 -6.65
CA GLU A 84 -10.76 -6.28 -7.27
C GLU A 84 -10.85 -6.24 -8.79
N ALA A 85 -12.07 -6.38 -9.34
CA ALA A 85 -12.29 -6.35 -10.78
C ALA A 85 -11.83 -5.02 -11.40
N LYS A 86 -12.15 -3.89 -10.76
CA LYS A 86 -11.76 -2.57 -11.26
C LYS A 86 -10.25 -2.33 -11.18
N MET A 87 -9.61 -2.79 -10.11
CA MET A 87 -8.15 -2.70 -9.98
C MET A 87 -7.43 -3.59 -10.99
N ALA A 88 -7.95 -4.79 -11.28
CA ALA A 88 -7.40 -5.66 -12.31
C ALA A 88 -7.48 -5.01 -13.72
N GLU A 89 -8.58 -4.33 -14.03
CA GLU A 89 -8.72 -3.54 -15.26
C GLU A 89 -7.65 -2.43 -15.34
N ILE A 90 -7.54 -1.61 -14.29
CA ILE A 90 -6.58 -0.50 -14.23
C ILE A 90 -5.13 -1.01 -14.35
N ILE A 91 -4.79 -2.09 -13.65
CA ILE A 91 -3.44 -2.68 -13.71
C ILE A 91 -3.17 -3.29 -15.09
N LYS A 92 -4.16 -3.90 -15.74
CA LYS A 92 -3.98 -4.45 -17.09
C LYS A 92 -3.72 -3.34 -18.12
N GLU A 93 -4.42 -2.21 -17.99
CA GLU A 93 -4.25 -1.06 -18.89
C GLU A 93 -2.91 -0.35 -18.69
N LYS A 94 -2.50 -0.17 -17.43
CA LYS A 94 -1.33 0.67 -17.07
C LYS A 94 -0.05 -0.12 -16.82
N GLY A 95 -0.18 -1.32 -16.27
CA GLY A 95 0.91 -2.19 -15.84
C GLY A 95 1.62 -2.91 -16.97
N MET A 96 1.43 -2.52 -18.23
CA MET A 96 2.27 -2.97 -19.35
C MET A 96 3.50 -2.09 -19.57
N SER A 97 3.52 -0.88 -19.01
CA SER A 97 4.60 0.10 -19.25
C SER A 97 5.11 0.79 -17.98
N ARG A 98 4.52 0.53 -16.82
CA ARG A 98 4.82 1.25 -15.57
C ARG A 98 4.80 0.34 -14.35
N ASN A 99 5.62 0.68 -13.36
CA ASN A 99 5.51 0.11 -12.02
C ASN A 99 4.24 0.66 -11.35
N ILE A 100 3.50 -0.19 -10.63
CA ILE A 100 2.26 0.21 -9.98
C ILE A 100 2.43 0.09 -8.47
N ILE A 101 2.14 1.18 -7.75
CA ILE A 101 2.17 1.24 -6.28
C ILE A 101 0.72 1.35 -5.81
N VAL A 102 0.16 0.28 -5.27
CA VAL A 102 -1.21 0.23 -4.76
C VAL A 102 -1.18 0.52 -3.26
N VAL A 103 -1.87 1.58 -2.83
CA VAL A 103 -1.79 2.09 -1.46
C VAL A 103 -3.15 2.00 -0.78
N GLY A 104 -3.18 1.51 0.44
CA GLY A 104 -4.40 1.50 1.25
C GLY A 104 -4.39 0.40 2.29
N HIS A 105 -5.24 0.53 3.31
CA HIS A 105 -5.44 -0.52 4.31
C HIS A 105 -6.21 -1.73 3.74
N LEU A 106 -6.85 -1.58 2.57
CA LEU A 106 -7.58 -2.63 1.85
C LEU A 106 -6.69 -3.46 0.91
N VAL A 107 -5.39 -3.14 0.78
CA VAL A 107 -4.45 -3.91 -0.04
C VAL A 107 -4.48 -5.41 0.27
N PRO A 108 -4.44 -5.86 1.54
CA PRO A 108 -4.51 -7.29 1.84
C PRO A 108 -5.93 -7.88 1.70
N GLU A 109 -6.96 -7.04 1.53
CA GLU A 109 -8.35 -7.47 1.37
C GLU A 109 -8.74 -7.76 -0.09
N ILE A 110 -7.93 -7.31 -1.05
CA ILE A 110 -8.19 -7.47 -2.48
C ILE A 110 -7.20 -8.45 -3.12
N LYS A 111 -7.72 -9.43 -3.85
CA LYS A 111 -6.93 -10.44 -4.57
C LYS A 111 -6.34 -9.88 -5.86
N LEU A 112 -5.19 -9.21 -5.73
CA LEU A 112 -4.36 -8.80 -6.86
C LEU A 112 -3.05 -9.59 -6.90
N LYS A 113 -2.44 -9.66 -8.08
CA LYS A 113 -1.13 -10.27 -8.24
C LYS A 113 -0.03 -9.28 -7.86
N TYR A 114 0.26 -9.18 -6.58
CA TYR A 114 1.36 -8.38 -6.05
C TYR A 114 2.70 -9.10 -6.25
N ASP A 115 3.74 -8.38 -6.70
CA ASP A 115 5.11 -8.89 -6.72
C ASP A 115 5.78 -8.78 -5.33
N LEU A 116 5.33 -7.82 -4.51
CA LEU A 116 5.62 -7.70 -3.08
C LEU A 116 4.60 -6.79 -2.37
N ILE A 117 4.46 -6.95 -1.05
CA ILE A 117 3.67 -6.07 -0.19
C ILE A 117 4.55 -5.52 0.93
N VAL A 118 4.43 -4.22 1.21
CA VAL A 118 5.06 -3.58 2.37
C VAL A 118 3.98 -3.14 3.36
N VAL A 119 4.13 -3.57 4.59
CA VAL A 119 3.24 -3.26 5.71
C VAL A 119 3.93 -2.20 6.56
N VAL A 120 3.38 -0.98 6.55
CA VAL A 120 3.86 0.12 7.37
C VAL A 120 3.26 -0.02 8.76
N ARG A 121 4.11 -0.39 9.72
CA ARG A 121 3.81 -0.49 11.15
C ARG A 121 4.11 0.82 11.86
N ALA A 122 3.52 1.00 13.03
CA ALA A 122 3.71 2.21 13.82
C ALA A 122 3.50 1.97 15.31
N ASN A 123 4.28 2.69 16.11
CA ASN A 123 4.08 2.72 17.55
C ASN A 123 2.69 3.27 17.91
N LEU A 124 2.06 2.69 18.93
CA LEU A 124 0.65 2.94 19.26
C LEU A 124 0.43 4.39 19.72
N LYS A 125 1.32 4.95 20.56
CA LYS A 125 1.28 6.35 21.00
C LYS A 125 1.35 7.34 19.83
N GLY A 126 2.20 7.05 18.84
CA GLY A 126 2.31 7.86 17.62
C GLY A 126 1.10 7.71 16.70
N LEU A 127 0.46 6.54 16.70
CA LEU A 127 -0.76 6.29 15.95
C LEU A 127 -1.97 7.05 16.55
N ILE A 128 -2.11 7.04 17.88
CA ILE A 128 -3.11 7.84 18.63
C ILE A 128 -2.99 9.31 18.24
N SER A 129 -1.78 9.88 18.39
CA SER A 129 -1.53 11.30 18.11
C SER A 129 -1.91 11.69 16.67
N ARG A 130 -1.67 10.79 15.70
CA ARG A 130 -2.03 11.01 14.29
C ARG A 130 -3.53 10.91 14.05
N MET A 131 -4.24 10.00 14.70
CA MET A 131 -5.68 9.84 14.56
C MET A 131 -6.47 10.94 15.30
N GLU A 132 -6.01 11.40 16.46
CA GLU A 132 -6.55 12.57 17.17
C GLU A 132 -6.50 13.81 16.26
N ARG A 133 -5.36 14.07 15.61
CA ARG A 133 -5.23 15.18 14.64
C ARG A 133 -6.16 15.06 13.42
N ARG A 134 -6.66 13.86 13.13
CA ARG A 134 -7.65 13.60 12.08
C ARG A 134 -9.08 13.63 12.60
N ASN A 135 -9.29 14.00 13.86
CA ASN A 135 -10.59 14.04 14.54
C ASN A 135 -11.33 12.70 14.53
N TYR A 136 -10.59 11.60 14.69
CA TYR A 136 -11.22 10.28 14.83
C TYR A 136 -11.94 10.20 16.19
N GLN A 137 -13.11 9.56 16.19
CA GLN A 137 -13.81 9.22 17.42
C GLN A 137 -12.98 8.23 18.25
N LYS A 138 -13.12 8.27 19.57
CA LYS A 138 -12.34 7.43 20.50
C LYS A 138 -12.52 5.94 20.20
N GLU A 139 -13.74 5.53 19.87
CA GLU A 139 -14.11 4.16 19.53
C GLU A 139 -13.36 3.69 18.27
N LYS A 140 -13.28 4.57 17.25
CA LYS A 140 -12.52 4.30 16.02
C LYS A 140 -11.02 4.24 16.28
N ILE A 141 -10.49 5.11 17.15
CA ILE A 141 -9.08 5.04 17.57
C ILE A 141 -8.83 3.69 18.23
N ARG A 142 -9.68 3.27 19.17
CA ARG A 142 -9.57 2.00 19.88
C ARG A 142 -9.52 0.80 18.93
N GLU A 143 -10.45 0.75 17.98
CA GLU A 143 -10.51 -0.30 16.96
C GLU A 143 -9.19 -0.41 16.17
N ASN A 144 -8.67 0.74 15.71
CA ASN A 144 -7.43 0.76 14.94
C ASN A 144 -6.20 0.40 15.80
N LEU A 145 -6.16 0.77 17.08
CA LEU A 145 -5.08 0.36 17.97
C LEU A 145 -5.05 -1.14 18.16
N VAL A 146 -6.22 -1.76 18.43
CA VAL A 146 -6.31 -3.22 18.55
C VAL A 146 -5.87 -3.88 17.24
N SER A 147 -6.32 -3.37 16.09
CA SER A 147 -5.91 -3.89 14.77
C SER A 147 -4.40 -3.82 14.54
N GLU A 148 -3.74 -2.74 14.95
CA GLU A 148 -2.27 -2.60 14.87
C GLU A 148 -1.58 -3.55 15.85
N SER A 149 -2.14 -3.72 17.05
CA SER A 149 -1.58 -4.55 18.11
C SER A 149 -1.54 -6.03 17.78
N ILE A 150 -2.58 -6.52 17.09
CA ILE A 150 -2.68 -7.91 16.63
C ILE A 150 -2.03 -8.15 15.26
N ASP A 151 -1.39 -7.13 14.69
CA ASP A 151 -0.81 -7.15 13.35
C ASP A 151 -1.77 -7.67 12.25
N TYR A 152 -3.00 -7.14 12.24
CA TYR A 152 -3.99 -7.57 11.25
C TYR A 152 -3.49 -7.40 9.81
N CYS A 153 -2.87 -6.25 9.50
CA CYS A 153 -2.38 -5.98 8.15
C CYS A 153 -1.20 -6.86 7.76
N GLY A 154 -0.26 -7.16 8.67
CA GLY A 154 0.88 -8.02 8.40
C GLY A 154 0.45 -9.46 8.13
N VAL A 155 -0.34 -10.03 9.04
CA VAL A 155 -0.90 -11.38 8.90
C VAL A 155 -1.64 -11.53 7.57
N LYS A 156 -2.63 -10.67 7.29
CA LYS A 156 -3.41 -10.74 6.04
C LYS A 156 -2.56 -10.56 4.78
N SER A 157 -1.51 -9.72 4.84
CA SER A 157 -0.60 -9.53 3.70
C SER A 157 0.25 -10.76 3.44
N SER A 158 0.73 -11.42 4.49
CA SER A 158 1.54 -12.65 4.39
C SER A 158 0.77 -13.83 3.77
N GLU A 159 -0.55 -13.90 4.01
CA GLU A 159 -1.45 -14.87 3.36
C GLU A 159 -1.63 -14.57 1.86
N MET A 160 -1.57 -13.30 1.47
CA MET A 160 -1.81 -12.84 0.10
C MET A 160 -0.55 -12.89 -0.78
N CYS A 161 0.60 -12.52 -0.23
CA CYS A 161 1.85 -12.40 -0.97
C CYS A 161 3.02 -12.97 -0.16
N ALA A 162 3.72 -13.93 -0.75
CA ALA A 162 4.89 -14.56 -0.14
C ALA A 162 6.05 -13.56 0.10
N GLU A 163 6.12 -12.47 -0.67
CA GLU A 163 7.07 -11.39 -0.44
C GLU A 163 6.39 -10.24 0.30
N THR A 164 6.24 -10.41 1.61
CA THR A 164 5.71 -9.39 2.51
C THR A 164 6.81 -8.91 3.45
N TYR A 165 6.93 -7.59 3.60
CA TYR A 165 7.90 -6.95 4.48
C TYR A 165 7.23 -5.94 5.40
N GLU A 166 7.55 -6.01 6.69
CA GLU A 166 7.12 -5.02 7.67
C GLU A 166 8.19 -3.97 7.88
N ILE A 167 7.77 -2.72 8.00
CA ILE A 167 8.64 -1.59 8.28
C ILE A 167 8.04 -0.73 9.39
N GLU A 168 8.85 -0.36 10.37
CA GLU A 168 8.48 0.60 11.40
C GLU A 168 9.49 1.74 11.46
N ASN A 169 10.78 1.40 11.47
CA ASN A 169 11.87 2.37 11.62
C ASN A 169 12.55 2.74 10.29
N GLU A 170 13.38 3.79 10.33
CA GLU A 170 14.09 4.32 9.16
C GLU A 170 15.08 3.32 8.54
N GLU A 171 15.69 2.45 9.35
CA GLU A 171 16.63 1.45 8.84
C GLU A 171 15.90 0.40 7.97
N GLU A 172 14.77 -0.11 8.46
CA GLU A 172 13.90 -1.04 7.75
C GLU A 172 13.33 -0.41 6.47
N ARG A 173 12.81 0.82 6.57
CA ARG A 173 12.34 1.61 5.42
C ARG A 173 13.39 1.68 4.32
N ARG A 174 14.61 2.08 4.67
CA ARG A 174 15.73 2.20 3.73
C ARG A 174 16.11 0.86 3.10
N LYS A 175 16.15 -0.23 3.88
CA LYS A 175 16.46 -1.57 3.36
C LYS A 175 15.41 -2.03 2.34
N VAL A 176 14.13 -1.90 2.67
CA VAL A 176 13.03 -2.30 1.78
C VAL A 176 12.97 -1.40 0.54
N LEU A 177 13.17 -0.09 0.69
CA LEU A 177 13.20 0.86 -0.44
C LEU A 177 14.33 0.52 -1.43
N ASN A 178 15.54 0.24 -0.92
CA ASN A 178 16.66 -0.20 -1.75
C ASN A 178 16.36 -1.52 -2.47
N TYR A 179 15.76 -2.48 -1.76
CA TYR A 179 15.35 -3.75 -2.36
C TYR A 179 14.31 -3.56 -3.48
N ILE A 180 13.29 -2.73 -3.27
CA ILE A 180 12.28 -2.38 -4.28
C ILE A 180 12.95 -1.75 -5.51
N LYS A 181 13.86 -0.81 -5.29
CA LYS A 181 14.61 -0.14 -6.37
C LYS A 181 15.41 -1.13 -7.20
N GLU A 182 16.20 -1.99 -6.57
CA GLU A 182 16.99 -3.00 -7.28
C GLU A 182 16.12 -4.02 -8.03
N ARG A 183 15.03 -4.49 -7.40
CA ARG A 183 14.06 -5.41 -8.00
C ARG A 183 13.37 -4.81 -9.21
N SER A 184 12.96 -3.55 -9.14
CA SER A 184 12.34 -2.82 -10.27
C SER A 184 13.30 -2.67 -11.46
N ALA A 185 14.61 -2.57 -11.19
CA ALA A 185 15.65 -2.50 -12.21
C ALA A 185 16.04 -3.87 -12.77
N GLY A 186 15.37 -4.96 -12.35
CA GLY A 186 15.68 -6.34 -12.76
C GLY A 186 17.01 -6.86 -12.22
N LYS A 187 17.56 -6.24 -11.16
CA LYS A 187 18.80 -6.68 -10.52
C LYS A 187 18.49 -7.72 -9.44
N SER A 188 19.42 -8.65 -9.24
CA SER A 188 19.38 -9.53 -8.07
C SER A 188 19.72 -8.71 -6.83
N ALA A 189 18.84 -8.75 -5.85
CA ALA A 189 18.94 -7.99 -4.61
C ALA A 189 18.81 -8.95 -3.42
N ASN A 190 19.54 -8.68 -2.34
CA ASN A 190 19.36 -9.44 -1.11
C ASN A 190 18.00 -9.08 -0.50
N LYS A 191 17.17 -10.11 -0.29
CA LYS A 191 15.87 -9.94 0.36
C LYS A 191 16.08 -9.39 1.76
N PRO A 192 15.33 -8.33 2.16
CA PRO A 192 15.28 -7.92 3.55
C PRO A 192 14.88 -9.09 4.44
N GLU A 193 15.44 -9.14 5.64
CA GLU A 193 15.02 -10.12 6.64
C GLU A 193 13.57 -9.82 7.06
N ALA A 194 12.71 -10.82 7.01
CA ALA A 194 11.36 -10.71 7.57
C ALA A 194 11.46 -10.72 9.10
N LYS A 195 10.89 -9.71 9.74
CA LYS A 195 10.81 -9.61 11.19
C LYS A 195 9.36 -9.41 11.59
N GLU A 196 8.96 -10.12 12.64
CA GLU A 196 7.68 -9.92 13.28
C GLU A 196 7.79 -8.74 14.25
N ILE A 197 6.91 -7.76 14.11
CA ILE A 197 6.85 -6.60 15.00
C ILE A 197 5.68 -6.79 15.98
N SER A 198 6.01 -7.22 17.21
CA SER A 198 5.03 -7.32 18.29
C SER A 198 4.73 -5.95 18.89
N LYS A 199 3.45 -5.72 19.15
CA LYS A 199 2.89 -4.48 19.72
C LYS A 199 2.15 -4.74 21.03
N MET A 200 2.28 -5.94 21.59
CA MET A 200 1.56 -6.33 22.80
C MET A 200 2.03 -5.55 24.02
N ASP A 201 3.34 -5.34 24.17
CA ASP A 201 3.89 -4.57 25.31
C ASP A 201 3.40 -3.12 25.28
N GLU A 202 3.41 -2.48 24.11
CA GLU A 202 2.86 -1.14 23.92
C GLU A 202 1.37 -1.07 24.26
N LEU A 203 0.61 -2.11 23.91
CA LEU A 203 -0.82 -2.19 24.23
C LEU A 203 -1.05 -2.33 25.74
N LEU A 204 -0.26 -3.18 26.41
CA LEU A 204 -0.33 -3.39 27.85
C LEU A 204 -0.01 -2.11 28.63
N GLU A 205 1.01 -1.35 28.19
CA GLU A 205 1.28 -0.02 28.73
C GLU A 205 0.07 0.91 28.62
N LEU A 206 -0.57 0.97 27.44
CA LEU A 206 -1.75 1.82 27.25
C LEU A 206 -2.96 1.42 28.09
N VAL A 207 -3.16 0.12 28.31
CA VAL A 207 -4.24 -0.39 29.17
C VAL A 207 -3.98 -0.06 30.64
N THR A 208 -2.72 -0.13 31.08
CA THR A 208 -2.33 0.08 32.49
C THR A 208 -2.22 1.55 32.89
N GLU A 209 -1.91 2.46 31.97
CA GLU A 209 -1.73 3.91 32.23
C GLU A 209 -3.03 4.66 32.62
N GLY A 210 -4.20 4.00 32.69
CA GLY A 210 -5.47 4.64 33.02
C GLY A 210 -6.09 5.31 31.78
N ASN A 211 -6.96 4.56 31.11
CA ASN A 211 -7.10 4.67 29.67
C ASN A 211 -8.02 5.80 29.18
N ARG A 212 -7.46 6.79 28.49
CA ARG A 212 -8.21 7.88 27.82
C ARG A 212 -9.17 7.35 26.72
N TYR A 213 -8.96 6.10 26.27
CA TYR A 213 -9.64 5.43 25.17
C TYR A 213 -10.38 4.13 25.54
N GLY A 214 -10.34 3.71 26.81
CA GLY A 214 -11.07 2.52 27.29
C GLY A 214 -10.75 1.22 26.53
N LEU A 215 -9.49 1.01 26.14
CA LEU A 215 -8.92 -0.32 25.80
C LEU A 215 -8.91 -1.20 27.05
#